data_AF-A0A7W8UNV7-F1
#
_entry.id   AF-A0A7W8UNV7-F1
#
_cell.length_a   1.000
_cell.length_b   1.000
_cell.length_c   1.000
_cell.angle_alpha   90.00
_cell.angle_beta   90.00
_cell.angle_gamma   90.00
#
_symmetry.space_group_name_H-M   'P 1'
#
loop_
_entity.id
_entity.type
_entity.pdbx_description
1 polymer ?
#
loop_
_entity_poly.entity_id
_entity_poly.type
_entity_poly.pdbx_seq_one_letter_code
_entity_poly.pdbx_strand_id
1 'polypeptide(L)'
;MQDLETTLDEVRHIYAISHMVLHVNRSSGMADSNPLLMLTYPPEWVKQYRDRDYFSIDPVVRLGRRGFLPVEWPHQNGIQAEPMVSSRRRWLSVSAGKALPCRCGDLRGSDRCLP
;
A
#
# COMPACT_ATOMS: atom_id res chain seq x y z
N MET A 1 -4.95 -15.78 9.05
CA MET A 1 -3.98 -14.87 8.41
C MET A 1 -3.31 -15.53 7.21
N GLN A 2 -2.90 -16.80 7.33
CA GLN A 2 -2.28 -17.57 6.24
C GLN A 2 -3.12 -17.58 4.95
N ASP A 3 -4.44 -17.76 5.04
CA ASP A 3 -5.31 -17.72 3.85
C ASP A 3 -5.19 -16.42 3.05
N LEU A 4 -5.07 -15.28 3.75
CA LEU A 4 -4.97 -13.96 3.13
C LEU A 4 -3.60 -13.71 2.50
N GLU A 5 -2.53 -14.23 3.12
CA GLU A 5 -1.19 -14.21 2.54
C GLU A 5 -1.14 -15.07 1.26
N THR A 6 -1.75 -16.25 1.28
CA THR A 6 -1.89 -17.11 0.10
C THR A 6 -2.68 -16.41 -1.01
N THR A 7 -3.83 -15.81 -0.70
CA THR A 7 -4.62 -15.06 -1.69
C THR A 7 -3.83 -13.88 -2.28
N LEU A 8 -3.04 -13.17 -1.47
CA LEU A 8 -2.21 -12.08 -1.96
C LEU A 8 -1.14 -12.57 -2.96
N ASP A 9 -0.53 -13.73 -2.73
CA ASP A 9 0.46 -14.30 -3.66
C ASP A 9 -0.21 -14.85 -4.93
N GLU A 10 -1.40 -15.46 -4.82
CA GLU A 10 -2.18 -15.90 -5.98
C GLU A 10 -2.56 -14.73 -6.90
N VAL A 11 -3.11 -13.64 -6.33
CA VAL A 11 -3.44 -12.42 -7.08
C VAL A 11 -2.18 -11.84 -7.73
N ARG A 12 -1.07 -11.80 -7.01
CA ARG A 12 0.22 -11.34 -7.54
C ARG A 12 0.64 -12.15 -8.77
N HIS A 13 0.49 -13.47 -8.70
CA HIS A 13 0.85 -14.38 -9.79
C HIS A 13 -0.08 -14.22 -11.00
N ILE A 14 -1.41 -14.18 -10.79
CA ILE A 14 -2.41 -14.08 -11.85
C ILE A 14 -2.28 -12.77 -12.62
N TYR A 15 -2.07 -11.65 -11.92
CA TYR A 15 -1.97 -10.32 -12.55
C TYR A 15 -0.53 -9.93 -12.90
N ALA A 16 0.44 -10.83 -12.72
CA ALA A 16 1.87 -10.59 -12.98
C ALA A 16 2.40 -9.29 -12.29
N ILE A 17 1.92 -9.00 -11.09
CA ILE A 17 2.34 -7.85 -10.30
C ILE A 17 3.63 -8.23 -9.55
N SER A 18 4.66 -7.39 -9.51
CA SER A 18 5.90 -7.77 -8.82
C SER A 18 5.72 -7.85 -7.29
N HIS A 19 4.99 -6.89 -6.73
CA HIS A 19 4.74 -6.79 -5.29
C HIS A 19 3.39 -6.14 -5.00
N MET A 20 2.77 -6.55 -3.90
CA MET A 20 1.46 -6.10 -3.45
C MET A 20 1.52 -5.73 -1.97
N VAL A 21 0.77 -4.72 -1.58
CA VAL A 21 0.68 -4.22 -0.21
C VAL A 21 -0.78 -4.02 0.15
N LEU A 22 -1.21 -4.63 1.25
CA LEU A 22 -2.48 -4.40 1.90
C LEU A 22 -2.23 -3.67 3.21
N HIS A 23 -2.72 -2.44 3.29
CA HIS A 23 -2.58 -1.58 4.46
C HIS A 23 -3.96 -1.16 4.96
N VAL A 24 -4.37 -1.72 6.10
CA VAL A 24 -5.68 -1.46 6.71
C VAL A 24 -5.51 -0.58 7.93
N ASN A 25 -6.15 0.59 7.89
CA ASN A 25 -6.23 1.51 9.02
C ASN A 25 -7.65 1.52 9.55
N ARG A 26 -7.83 1.53 10.87
CA ARG A 26 -9.13 1.72 11.51
C ARG A 26 -9.38 3.22 11.69
N SER A 27 -10.56 3.70 11.30
CA SER A 27 -11.00 5.07 11.59
C SER A 27 -11.82 5.11 12.88
N SER A 28 -11.44 6.01 13.78
CA SER A 28 -12.15 6.50 14.99
C SER A 28 -11.73 5.89 16.35
N GLY A 29 -11.38 6.81 17.26
CA GLY A 29 -11.60 6.71 18.71
C GLY A 29 -10.64 5.87 19.55
N MET A 30 -10.05 4.81 19.01
CA MET A 30 -9.16 3.93 19.79
C MET A 30 -7.70 4.33 19.55
N ALA A 31 -7.06 4.82 20.61
CA ALA A 31 -5.70 5.36 20.61
C ALA A 31 -4.60 4.34 20.24
N ASP A 32 -4.89 3.05 20.11
CA ASP A 32 -3.87 2.00 19.94
C ASP A 32 -4.29 0.90 18.94
N SER A 33 -4.71 1.25 17.71
CA SER A 33 -4.82 0.21 16.67
C SER A 33 -3.56 0.17 15.83
N ASN A 34 -2.69 -0.82 16.09
CA ASN A 34 -1.62 -1.19 15.17
C ASN A 34 -2.23 -1.47 13.78
N PRO A 35 -1.88 -0.70 12.73
CA PRO A 35 -2.43 -0.93 11.40
C PRO A 35 -2.03 -2.32 10.90
N LEU A 36 -2.98 -3.04 10.29
CA LEU A 36 -2.65 -4.30 9.64
C LEU A 36 -1.90 -3.97 8.35
N LEU A 37 -0.65 -4.41 8.26
CA LEU A 37 0.20 -4.24 7.11
C LEU A 37 0.68 -5.60 6.63
N MET A 38 0.19 -6.04 5.47
CA MET A 38 0.66 -7.22 4.76
C MET A 38 1.30 -6.78 3.45
N LEU A 39 2.48 -7.32 3.16
CA LEU A 39 3.29 -6.89 2.03
C LEU A 39 4.09 -8.07 1.49
N THR A 40 4.30 -8.09 0.17
CA THR A 40 5.18 -9.07 -0.49
C THR A 40 6.54 -8.46 -0.82
N TYR A 41 6.90 -7.37 -0.15
CA TYR A 41 8.24 -6.78 -0.29
C TYR A 41 9.28 -7.59 0.50
N PRO A 42 10.52 -7.70 -0.02
CA PRO A 42 11.63 -8.26 0.72
C PRO A 42 11.81 -7.56 2.08
N PRO A 43 12.12 -8.31 3.15
CA PRO A 43 12.24 -7.75 4.50
C PRO A 43 13.32 -6.67 4.61
N GLU A 44 14.37 -6.72 3.79
CA GLU A 44 15.43 -5.72 3.73
C GLU A 44 14.90 -4.35 3.27
N TRP A 45 14.02 -4.36 2.27
CA TRP A 45 13.35 -3.15 1.80
C TRP A 45 12.40 -2.60 2.87
N VAL A 46 11.63 -3.46 3.51
CA VAL A 46 10.70 -3.07 4.59
C VAL A 46 11.45 -2.41 5.73
N LYS A 47 12.60 -2.97 6.13
CA LYS A 47 13.49 -2.38 7.12
C LYS A 47 13.96 -1.00 6.69
N GLN A 48 14.47 -0.86 5.46
CA GLN A 48 14.91 0.45 4.95
C GLN A 48 13.76 1.48 4.93
N TYR A 49 12.57 1.06 4.49
CA TYR A 49 11.38 1.91 4.42
C TYR A 49 11.02 2.47 5.80
N ARG A 50 11.11 1.62 6.83
CA ARG A 50 10.86 2.03 8.23
C ARG A 50 11.98 2.90 8.79
N ASP A 51 13.24 2.48 8.62
CA ASP A 51 14.40 3.17 9.20
C ASP A 51 14.58 4.59 8.63
N ARG A 52 14.07 4.84 7.42
CA ARG A 52 14.07 6.15 6.77
C ARG A 52 12.76 6.92 6.90
N ASP A 53 11.82 6.41 7.69
CA ASP A 53 10.48 6.98 7.89
C ASP A 53 9.78 7.34 6.57
N TYR A 54 9.87 6.47 5.56
CA TYR A 54 9.23 6.74 4.27
C TYR A 54 7.71 6.82 4.36
N PHE A 55 7.12 6.29 5.44
CA PHE A 55 5.70 6.38 5.71
C PHE A 55 5.18 7.82 5.82
N SER A 56 5.96 8.75 6.37
CA SER A 56 5.53 10.15 6.56
C SER A 56 5.51 10.95 5.24
N ILE A 57 6.37 10.56 4.29
CA ILE A 57 6.51 11.22 2.99
C ILE A 57 5.82 10.49 1.84
N ASP A 58 5.36 9.25 2.04
CA ASP A 58 4.73 8.43 1.02
C ASP A 58 3.42 9.09 0.52
N PRO A 59 3.38 9.57 -0.74
CA PRO A 59 2.20 10.22 -1.29
C PRO A 59 1.01 9.27 -1.34
N VAL A 60 1.24 7.96 -1.46
CA VAL A 60 0.20 6.93 -1.50
C VAL A 60 -0.53 6.84 -0.18
N VAL A 61 0.24 6.81 0.92
CA VAL A 61 -0.31 6.78 2.28
C VAL A 61 -1.05 8.09 2.56
N ARG A 62 -0.47 9.23 2.19
CA ARG A 62 -1.08 10.55 2.41
C ARG A 62 -2.38 10.74 1.63
N LEU A 63 -2.41 10.37 0.35
CA LEU A 63 -3.59 10.51 -0.51
C LEU A 63 -4.66 9.48 -0.18
N GLY A 64 -4.28 8.22 0.08
CA GLY A 64 -5.22 7.16 0.45
C GLY A 64 -5.94 7.41 1.78
N ARG A 65 -5.34 8.17 2.70
CA ARG A 65 -6.02 8.62 3.93
C ARG A 65 -7.12 9.65 3.68
N ARG A 66 -7.04 10.43 2.60
CA ARG A 66 -7.90 11.60 2.36
C ARG A 66 -8.90 11.40 1.22
N GLY A 67 -8.67 10.45 0.32
CA GLY A 67 -9.50 10.25 -0.87
C GLY A 67 -9.79 8.78 -1.17
N PHE A 68 -10.69 8.56 -2.13
CA PHE A 68 -11.09 7.23 -2.61
C PHE A 68 -10.67 6.95 -4.06
N LEU A 69 -10.04 7.93 -4.70
CA LEU A 69 -9.64 7.78 -6.08
C LEU A 69 -8.35 6.96 -6.16
N PRO A 70 -8.22 6.06 -7.16
CA PRO A 70 -6.96 5.39 -7.43
C PRO A 70 -5.82 6.38 -7.59
N VAL A 71 -4.71 6.11 -6.91
CA VAL A 71 -3.48 6.90 -7.01
C VAL A 71 -2.48 6.11 -7.82
N GLU A 72 -2.03 6.69 -8.93
CA GLU A 72 -0.96 6.14 -9.76
C GLU A 72 0.31 6.94 -9.51
N TRP A 73 1.45 6.26 -9.36
CA TRP A 73 2.76 6.92 -9.27
C TRP A 73 3.69 6.44 -10.39
N PRO A 74 4.44 7.36 -11.00
CA PRO A 74 4.94 7.17 -12.35
C PRO A 74 6.17 6.27 -12.44
N HIS A 75 6.25 5.59 -13.58
CA HIS A 75 7.46 5.00 -14.16
C HIS A 75 8.51 6.07 -14.47
N GLN A 76 8.13 7.20 -15.07
CA GLN A 76 9.06 8.27 -15.44
C GLN A 76 8.26 9.55 -15.74
N ASN A 77 8.05 10.41 -14.75
CA ASN A 77 7.79 11.83 -14.96
C ASN A 77 8.64 12.57 -13.93
N GLY A 78 9.48 13.48 -14.42
CA GLY A 78 10.64 14.08 -13.75
C GLY A 78 10.33 14.96 -12.55
N ILE A 79 9.71 14.40 -11.51
CA ILE A 79 9.86 14.90 -10.16
C ILE A 79 11.14 14.25 -9.65
N GLN A 80 12.08 15.10 -9.22
CA GLN A 80 13.35 14.78 -8.54
C GLN A 80 13.31 13.39 -7.91
N ALA A 81 14.32 12.55 -8.17
CA ALA A 81 14.39 11.20 -7.64
C ALA A 81 14.52 11.23 -6.10
N GLU A 82 13.40 11.46 -5.43
CA GLU A 82 13.24 11.45 -3.99
C GLU A 82 13.90 10.16 -3.46
N PRO A 83 14.57 10.20 -2.29
CA PRO A 83 15.34 9.07 -1.76
C PRO A 83 14.55 7.75 -1.77
N MET A 84 13.23 7.83 -1.57
CA MET A 84 12.31 6.69 -1.63
C MET A 84 12.21 6.07 -3.03
N VAL A 85 12.02 6.88 -4.08
CA VAL A 85 11.82 6.39 -5.46
C VAL A 85 13.09 5.75 -6.02
N SER A 86 14.24 6.37 -5.79
CA SER A 86 15.54 5.82 -6.19
C SER A 86 15.85 4.51 -5.47
N SER A 87 15.59 4.46 -4.16
CA SER A 87 15.80 3.24 -3.38
C SER A 87 14.84 2.12 -3.83
N ARG A 88 13.57 2.43 -4.12
CA ARG A 88 12.57 1.44 -4.58
C ARG A 88 12.98 0.78 -5.90
N ARG A 89 13.44 1.57 -6.88
CA ARG A 89 13.93 1.04 -8.16
C ARG A 89 15.13 0.11 -7.97
N ARG A 90 16.07 0.50 -7.10
CA ARG A 90 17.29 -0.26 -6.84
C ARG A 90 17.01 -1.62 -6.20
N TRP A 91 16.12 -1.67 -5.21
CA TRP A 91 15.90 -2.86 -4.39
C TRP A 91 14.81 -3.78 -4.91
N LEU A 92 13.79 -3.23 -5.57
CA LEU A 92 12.58 -3.98 -5.93
C LEU A 92 12.42 -4.16 -7.44
N SER A 93 13.26 -3.51 -8.25
CA SER A 93 13.06 -3.39 -9.70
C SER A 93 11.66 -2.86 -10.08
N VAL A 94 10.97 -2.21 -9.14
CA VAL A 94 9.65 -1.61 -9.33
C VAL A 94 9.82 -0.16 -9.70
N SER A 95 9.25 0.19 -10.85
CA SER A 95 9.35 1.52 -11.42
C SER A 95 8.02 2.27 -11.41
N ALA A 96 6.89 1.57 -11.36
CA ALA A 96 5.55 2.14 -11.27
C ALA A 96 4.67 1.33 -10.32
N GLY A 97 3.55 1.92 -9.91
CA GLY A 97 2.55 1.21 -9.11
C GLY A 97 1.25 2.00 -9.01
N LYS A 98 0.25 1.30 -8.49
CA LYS A 98 -1.10 1.82 -8.27
C LYS A 98 -1.54 1.49 -6.86
N ALA A 99 -2.21 2.42 -6.20
CA ALA A 99 -2.92 2.17 -4.96
C ALA A 99 -4.39 2.43 -5.14
N LEU A 100 -5.18 1.55 -4.55
CA LEU A 100 -6.62 1.61 -4.52
C LEU A 100 -7.03 1.86 -3.06
N PRO A 101 -7.41 3.09 -2.69
CA PRO A 101 -7.92 3.36 -1.36
C PRO A 101 -9.29 2.69 -1.20
N CYS A 102 -9.40 1.77 -0.25
CA CYS A 102 -10.66 1.14 0.10
C CYS A 102 -11.10 1.66 1.47
N ARG A 103 -12.37 2.08 1.61
CA ARG A 103 -12.98 2.32 2.92
C ARG A 103 -14.12 1.35 3.11
N CYS A 104 -13.94 0.48 4.09
CA CYS A 104 -15.04 -0.31 4.61
C CYS A 104 -15.92 0.65 5.42
N GLY A 105 -17.18 0.81 5.03
CA GLY A 105 -18.16 1.48 5.88
C GLY A 105 -18.31 0.71 7.20
N ASP A 106 -18.69 1.41 8.27
CA ASP A 106 -19.10 0.77 9.52
C ASP A 106 -20.26 -0.17 9.17
N LEU A 107 -20.03 -1.48 9.15
CA LEU A 107 -21.01 -2.51 8.80
C LEU A 107 -22.05 -2.63 9.94
N ARG A 108 -22.79 -1.56 10.19
CA ARG A 108 -24.10 -1.62 10.83
C ARG A 108 -25.14 -1.75 9.74
N GLY A 109 -25.27 -2.99 9.23
CA GLY A 109 -26.46 -3.47 8.52
C GLY A 109 -26.87 -2.71 7.26
N SER A 110 -26.11 -2.83 6.17
CA SER A 110 -26.69 -2.72 4.83
C SER A 110 -25.81 -3.42 3.80
N ASP A 111 -26.34 -4.49 3.21
CA ASP A 111 -25.77 -5.28 2.11
C ASP A 111 -25.66 -4.48 0.80
N ARG A 112 -24.85 -3.42 0.79
CA ARG A 112 -24.56 -2.69 -0.46
C ARG A 112 -23.12 -2.18 -0.46
N CYS A 113 -22.22 -3.04 -0.92
CA CYS A 113 -21.09 -2.56 -1.71
C CYS A 113 -21.65 -2.19 -3.09
N LEU A 114 -21.90 -0.90 -3.34
CA LEU A 114 -22.26 -0.41 -4.66
C LEU A 114 -21.01 -0.35 -5.56
N PRO A 115 -21.19 -0.52 -6.89
CA PRO A 115 -20.12 -0.78 -7.86
C PRO A 115 -19.13 0.38 -8.04
#